data_AF-A0A7C5J0V8-F1
#
_entry.id   AF-A0A7C5J0V8-F1
#
_cell.length_a   1.000
_cell.length_b   1.000
_cell.length_c   1.000
_cell.angle_alpha   90.00
_cell.angle_beta   90.00
_cell.angle_gamma   90.00
#
_symmetry.space_group_name_H-M   'P 1'
#
loop_
_entity.id
_entity.type
_entity.pdbx_description
1 polymer ?
#
loop_
_entity_poly.entity_id
_entity_poly.type
_entity_poly.pdbx_seq_one_letter_code
_entity_poly.pdbx_strand_id
1 'polypeptide(L)'
;MVTRRARATTATVVSLCRQRLRRRFGARVAWLLATLVAVIFGGVGAGADVGTDGSVVLGNAMRWLCWLGAGPLALSAALSPRARDRQDGVVALLARYGAGGARLTSGRFVAAAVETTLRILVPAMICCAMIAVAGRLYAGLVLIAGVLATSLIAGVMLGVVGAGCGLWGGDRGRIVLLALVILPWAVADQWAMPSLSVPGAIDAAIVFFVEGVV
;
A
#
# COMPACT_ATOMS: atom_id res chain seq x y z
N MET A 1 -9.97 -38.72 -25.88
CA MET A 1 -10.28 -37.81 -24.75
C MET A 1 -9.36 -36.61 -24.80
N VAL A 2 -9.85 -35.45 -25.26
CA VAL A 2 -9.08 -34.19 -25.25
C VAL A 2 -9.24 -33.58 -23.85
N THR A 3 -8.21 -33.69 -23.01
CA THR A 3 -8.18 -33.00 -21.72
C THR A 3 -8.14 -31.50 -21.99
N ARG A 4 -9.23 -30.79 -21.72
CA ARG A 4 -9.27 -29.32 -21.70
C ARG A 4 -8.19 -28.84 -20.71
N ARG A 5 -7.03 -28.42 -21.22
CA ARG A 5 -6.00 -27.78 -20.40
C ARG A 5 -6.60 -26.52 -19.78
N ALA A 6 -6.76 -26.51 -18.45
CA ALA A 6 -7.21 -25.33 -17.73
C ALA A 6 -6.25 -24.17 -18.03
N ARG A 7 -6.76 -23.06 -18.57
CA ARG A 7 -5.95 -21.85 -18.78
C ARG A 7 -5.87 -21.09 -17.47
N ALA A 8 -4.67 -20.65 -17.09
CA ALA A 8 -4.52 -19.74 -15.97
C ALA A 8 -5.23 -18.40 -16.30
N THR A 9 -6.23 -18.05 -15.51
CA THR A 9 -6.92 -16.75 -15.62
C THR A 9 -6.07 -15.65 -14.99
N THR A 10 -6.31 -14.40 -15.39
CA THR A 10 -5.63 -13.24 -14.79
C THR A 10 -5.83 -13.18 -13.28
N ALA A 11 -7.03 -13.52 -12.80
CA ALA A 11 -7.36 -13.57 -11.38
C ALA A 11 -6.49 -14.59 -10.61
N THR A 12 -6.25 -15.78 -11.17
CA THR A 12 -5.38 -16.79 -10.55
C THR A 12 -3.93 -16.33 -10.48
N VAL A 13 -3.44 -15.63 -11.50
CA VAL A 13 -2.08 -15.08 -11.50
C VAL A 13 -1.93 -13.97 -10.45
N VAL A 14 -2.92 -13.09 -10.33
CA VAL A 14 -2.95 -12.02 -9.32
C VAL A 14 -3.01 -12.62 -7.91
N SER A 15 -3.88 -13.61 -7.67
CA SER A 15 -4.00 -14.23 -6.35
C SER A 15 -2.72 -14.94 -5.91
N LEU A 16 -2.05 -15.64 -6.83
CA LEU A 16 -0.75 -16.26 -6.59
C LEU A 16 0.32 -15.21 -6.23
N CYS A 17 0.43 -14.14 -7.03
CA CYS A 17 1.38 -13.06 -6.77
C CYS A 17 1.13 -12.41 -5.41
N ARG A 18 -0.14 -12.18 -5.08
CA ARG A 18 -0.56 -11.58 -3.81
C ARG A 18 -0.26 -12.47 -2.62
N GLN A 19 -0.53 -13.78 -2.71
CA GLN A 19 -0.21 -14.74 -1.66
C GLN A 19 1.30 -14.81 -1.40
N ARG A 20 2.12 -14.78 -2.45
CA ARG A 20 3.58 -14.78 -2.31
C ARG A 20 4.10 -13.48 -1.71
N LEU A 21 3.52 -12.34 -2.08
CA LEU A 21 3.84 -11.04 -1.47
C LEU A 21 3.48 -11.05 0.03
N ARG A 22 2.31 -11.58 0.41
CA ARG A 22 1.86 -11.74 1.82
C ARG A 22 2.82 -12.53 2.69
N ARG A 23 3.43 -13.57 2.13
CA ARG A 23 4.35 -14.43 2.89
C ARG A 23 5.71 -13.78 3.12
N ARG A 24 6.04 -12.66 2.45
CA ARG A 24 7.31 -11.97 2.65
C ARG A 24 7.37 -11.31 4.02
N PHE A 25 8.57 -11.31 4.61
CA PHE A 25 8.83 -10.66 5.89
C PHE A 25 8.38 -9.19 5.90
N GLY A 26 8.68 -8.44 4.83
CA GLY A 26 8.26 -7.05 4.70
C GLY A 26 6.73 -6.85 4.76
N ALA A 27 5.94 -7.80 4.26
CA ALA A 27 4.48 -7.73 4.36
C ALA A 27 3.96 -7.99 5.78
N ARG A 28 4.66 -8.83 6.57
CA ARG A 28 4.33 -9.07 7.98
C ARG A 28 4.70 -7.86 8.84
N VAL A 29 5.90 -7.32 8.66
CA VAL A 29 6.37 -6.11 9.34
C VAL A 29 5.45 -4.93 9.04
N ALA A 30 5.12 -4.71 7.77
CA ALA A 30 4.15 -3.72 7.35
C ALA A 30 2.82 -3.85 8.10
N TRP A 31 2.30 -5.07 8.24
CA TRP A 31 1.04 -5.30 8.93
C TRP A 31 1.13 -4.96 10.41
N LEU A 32 2.19 -5.42 11.09
CA LEU A 32 2.41 -5.15 12.51
C LEU A 32 2.53 -3.65 12.78
N LEU A 33 3.33 -2.94 11.98
CA LEU A 33 3.51 -1.51 12.13
C LEU A 33 2.21 -0.74 11.83
N ALA A 34 1.49 -1.12 10.78
CA ALA A 34 0.24 -0.47 10.43
C ALA A 34 -0.83 -0.67 11.50
N THR A 35 -0.93 -1.86 12.10
CA THR A 35 -1.82 -2.08 13.25
C THR A 35 -1.41 -1.29 14.47
N LEU A 36 -0.10 -1.19 14.74
CA LEU A 36 0.39 -0.42 15.88
C LEU A 36 0.03 1.07 15.72
N VAL A 37 0.26 1.63 14.53
CA VAL A 37 -0.16 3.00 14.18
C VAL A 37 -1.67 3.13 14.38
N ALA A 38 -2.46 2.17 13.90
CA ALA A 38 -3.90 2.26 14.01
C ALA A 38 -4.42 2.25 15.44
N VAL A 39 -3.84 1.41 16.30
CA VAL A 39 -4.20 1.35 17.72
C VAL A 39 -3.79 2.63 18.44
N ILE A 40 -2.58 3.15 18.18
CA ILE A 40 -2.10 4.39 18.81
C ILE A 40 -2.97 5.57 18.43
N PHE A 41 -3.16 5.83 17.13
CA PHE A 41 -3.94 6.98 16.68
C PHE A 41 -5.44 6.81 16.91
N GLY A 42 -5.97 5.60 16.76
CA GLY A 42 -7.36 5.30 17.12
C GLY A 42 -7.64 5.49 18.61
N GLY A 43 -6.69 5.10 19.48
CA GLY A 43 -6.77 5.32 20.92
C GLY A 43 -6.68 6.80 21.30
N VAL A 44 -5.73 7.53 20.71
CA VAL A 44 -5.61 8.99 20.88
C VAL A 44 -6.89 9.69 20.44
N GLY A 45 -7.43 9.36 19.26
CA GLY A 45 -8.66 9.97 18.75
C GLY A 45 -9.91 9.60 19.55
N ALA A 46 -9.97 8.40 20.13
CA ALA A 46 -11.09 7.98 20.99
C ALA A 46 -11.06 8.61 22.38
N GLY A 47 -9.87 8.93 22.91
CA GLY A 47 -9.69 9.59 24.21
C GLY A 47 -9.60 11.12 24.14
N ALA A 48 -9.67 11.71 22.94
CA ALA A 48 -9.54 13.14 22.76
C ALA A 48 -10.83 13.87 23.17
N ASP A 49 -10.71 14.93 23.97
CA ASP A 49 -11.84 15.79 24.34
C ASP A 49 -12.51 16.41 23.11
N VAL A 50 -13.74 16.91 23.28
CA VAL A 50 -14.62 17.46 22.23
C VAL A 50 -13.95 18.55 21.36
N GLY A 51 -12.86 19.17 21.81
CA GLY A 51 -12.10 20.18 21.05
C GLY A 51 -11.01 19.66 20.10
N THR A 52 -10.72 18.36 20.10
CA THR A 52 -9.69 17.79 19.22
C THR A 52 -10.30 17.39 17.87
N ASP A 53 -9.76 17.92 16.78
CA ASP A 53 -10.22 17.60 15.42
C ASP A 53 -9.80 16.18 15.03
N GLY A 54 -10.77 15.26 15.02
CA GLY A 54 -10.55 13.87 14.62
C GLY A 54 -10.01 13.71 13.19
N SER A 55 -10.25 14.70 12.33
CA SER A 55 -9.68 14.79 10.98
C SER A 55 -8.15 14.92 11.01
N VAL A 56 -7.59 15.74 11.90
CA VAL A 56 -6.14 15.94 12.05
C VAL A 56 -5.46 14.66 12.58
N VAL A 57 -6.07 14.00 13.56
CA VAL A 57 -5.58 12.72 14.09
C VAL A 57 -5.58 11.66 12.99
N LEU A 58 -6.65 11.58 12.20
CA LEU A 58 -6.77 10.63 11.09
C LEU A 58 -5.82 10.95 9.94
N GLY A 59 -5.63 12.22 9.59
CA GLY A 59 -4.66 12.68 8.59
C GLY A 59 -3.24 12.26 8.96
N ASN A 60 -2.84 12.49 10.21
CA ASN A 60 -1.55 12.04 10.74
C ASN A 60 -1.43 10.51 10.75
N ALA A 61 -2.48 9.79 11.17
CA ALA A 61 -2.50 8.33 11.10
C ALA A 61 -2.27 7.84 9.66
N MET A 62 -2.95 8.44 8.68
CA MET A 62 -2.83 8.11 7.26
C MET A 62 -1.41 8.33 6.73
N ARG A 63 -0.74 9.43 7.12
CA ARG A 63 0.67 9.67 6.79
C ARG A 63 1.56 8.54 7.32
N TRP A 64 1.42 8.19 8.60
CA TRP A 64 2.20 7.10 9.21
C TRP A 64 1.88 5.73 8.61
N LEU A 65 0.62 5.46 8.25
CA LEU A 65 0.21 4.23 7.57
C LEU A 65 0.78 4.11 6.17
N CYS A 66 0.83 5.21 5.41
CA CYS A 66 1.52 5.24 4.12
C CYS A 66 3.01 4.92 4.29
N TRP A 67 3.63 5.40 5.37
CA TRP A 67 5.05 5.18 5.59
C TRP A 67 5.39 3.78 6.10
N LEU A 68 4.86 3.45 7.27
CA LEU A 68 5.19 2.21 7.97
C LEU A 68 4.41 1.00 7.44
N GLY A 69 3.22 1.23 6.90
CA GLY A 69 2.38 0.19 6.30
C GLY A 69 2.76 -0.12 4.85
N ALA A 70 2.96 0.90 4.00
CA ALA A 70 3.26 0.64 2.59
C ALA A 70 4.77 0.61 2.27
N GLY A 71 5.63 1.29 3.02
CA GLY A 71 7.08 1.33 2.78
C GLY A 71 7.77 -0.04 2.79
N PRO A 72 7.67 -0.83 3.89
CA PRO A 72 8.27 -2.18 3.95
C PRO A 72 7.70 -3.12 2.89
N LEU A 73 6.42 -2.96 2.54
CA LEU A 73 5.76 -3.75 1.50
C LEU A 73 6.27 -3.37 0.11
N ALA A 74 6.42 -2.09 -0.20
CA ALA A 74 6.98 -1.59 -1.46
C ALA A 74 8.45 -2.01 -1.63
N LEU A 75 9.27 -1.91 -0.57
CA LEU A 75 10.63 -2.47 -0.53
C LEU A 75 10.63 -3.98 -0.78
N SER A 76 9.65 -4.69 -0.22
CA SER A 76 9.50 -6.12 -0.47
C SER A 76 9.07 -6.41 -1.90
N ALA A 77 8.26 -5.56 -2.54
CA ALA A 77 7.85 -5.70 -3.93
C ALA A 77 9.01 -5.42 -4.90
N ALA A 78 9.90 -4.49 -4.55
CA ALA A 78 11.08 -4.13 -5.33
C ALA A 78 12.19 -5.20 -5.34
N LEU A 79 12.13 -6.21 -4.47
CA LEU A 79 13.08 -7.32 -4.44
C LEU A 79 12.92 -8.25 -5.65
N SER A 80 13.84 -8.09 -6.61
CA SER A 80 14.13 -8.90 -7.80
C SER A 80 13.19 -10.11 -8.01
N PRO A 81 11.95 -9.87 -8.46
CA PRO A 81 10.94 -10.94 -8.51
C PRO A 81 11.24 -11.97 -9.60
N ARG A 82 12.07 -11.61 -10.59
CA ARG A 82 12.37 -12.47 -11.75
C ARG A 82 13.37 -13.58 -11.42
N ALA A 83 14.46 -13.28 -10.72
CA ALA A 83 15.45 -14.28 -10.33
C ALA A 83 14.82 -15.34 -9.43
N ARG A 84 14.02 -14.90 -8.44
CA ARG A 84 13.34 -15.79 -7.50
C ARG A 84 12.26 -16.64 -8.16
N ASP A 85 11.48 -16.08 -9.08
CA ASP A 85 10.43 -16.85 -9.78
C ASP A 85 10.99 -17.91 -10.72
N ARG A 86 12.23 -17.71 -11.21
CA ARG A 86 12.96 -18.76 -11.94
C ARG A 86 13.43 -19.86 -10.98
N GLN A 87 14.00 -19.49 -9.83
CA GLN A 87 14.45 -20.43 -8.80
C GLN A 87 13.28 -21.27 -8.24
N ASP A 88 12.14 -20.64 -7.97
CA ASP A 88 10.94 -21.30 -7.45
C ASP A 88 10.16 -22.09 -8.53
N GLY A 89 10.64 -22.12 -9.79
CA GLY A 89 9.98 -22.82 -10.89
C GLY A 89 8.62 -22.24 -11.33
N VAL A 90 8.25 -21.05 -10.82
CA VAL A 90 6.96 -20.38 -11.08
C VAL A 90 6.79 -20.07 -12.57
N VAL A 91 7.87 -19.67 -13.23
CA VAL A 91 7.87 -19.39 -14.68
C VAL A 91 7.56 -20.66 -15.47
N ALA A 92 8.15 -21.80 -15.07
CA ALA A 92 7.91 -23.09 -15.72
C ALA A 92 6.47 -23.59 -15.48
N LEU A 93 5.94 -23.39 -14.26
CA LEU A 93 4.56 -23.72 -13.92
C LEU A 93 3.57 -22.91 -14.77
N LEU A 94 3.73 -21.59 -14.83
CA LEU A 94 2.83 -20.71 -15.59
C LEU A 94 2.91 -20.94 -17.10
N ALA A 95 4.10 -21.27 -17.63
CA ALA A 95 4.26 -21.67 -19.02
C ALA A 95 3.43 -22.92 -19.36
N ARG A 96 3.34 -23.90 -18.46
CA ARG A 96 2.48 -25.10 -18.65
C ARG A 96 0.99 -24.78 -18.72
N TYR A 97 0.55 -23.69 -18.08
CA TYR A 97 -0.85 -23.22 -18.09
C TYR A 97 -1.12 -22.10 -19.12
N GLY A 98 -0.17 -21.84 -20.02
CA GLY A 98 -0.32 -20.84 -21.09
C GLY A 98 -0.27 -19.38 -20.62
N ALA A 99 0.27 -19.12 -19.42
CA ALA A 99 0.50 -17.77 -18.94
C ALA A 99 1.93 -17.32 -19.25
N GLY A 100 2.06 -16.31 -20.12
CA GLY A 100 3.35 -15.72 -20.49
C GLY A 100 3.88 -14.70 -19.47
N GLY A 101 5.14 -14.29 -19.65
CA GLY A 101 5.84 -13.35 -18.75
C GLY A 101 5.15 -11.98 -18.61
N ALA A 102 4.43 -11.52 -19.64
CA ALA A 102 3.65 -10.28 -19.59
C ALA A 102 2.49 -10.34 -18.57
N ARG A 103 1.74 -11.47 -18.54
CA ARG A 103 0.65 -11.66 -17.57
C ARG A 103 1.15 -11.78 -16.14
N LEU A 104 2.32 -12.40 -15.95
CA LEU A 104 2.96 -12.45 -14.63
C LEU A 104 3.40 -11.05 -14.18
N THR A 105 3.92 -10.26 -15.11
CA THR A 105 4.34 -8.88 -14.84
C THR A 105 3.15 -8.01 -14.44
N SER A 106 2.07 -8.00 -15.22
CA SER A 106 0.85 -7.25 -14.86
C SER A 106 0.22 -7.76 -13.56
N GLY A 107 0.21 -9.08 -13.34
CA GLY A 107 -0.26 -9.69 -12.10
C GLY A 107 0.51 -9.22 -10.86
N ARG A 108 1.82 -8.96 -10.98
CA ARG A 108 2.64 -8.40 -9.88
C ARG A 108 2.29 -6.95 -9.57
N PHE A 109 2.08 -6.12 -10.59
CA PHE A 109 1.67 -4.73 -10.38
C PHE A 109 0.33 -4.65 -9.66
N VAL A 110 -0.67 -5.39 -10.16
CA VAL A 110 -2.01 -5.42 -9.54
C VAL A 110 -1.94 -6.02 -8.14
N ALA A 111 -1.20 -7.11 -7.94
CA ALA A 111 -1.04 -7.71 -6.61
C ALA A 111 -0.34 -6.76 -5.64
N ALA A 112 0.68 -6.03 -6.07
CA ALA A 112 1.36 -5.03 -5.24
C ALA A 112 0.41 -3.90 -4.85
N ALA A 113 -0.28 -3.29 -5.83
CA ALA A 113 -1.25 -2.20 -5.61
C ALA A 113 -2.39 -2.60 -4.68
N VAL A 114 -3.04 -3.75 -4.92
CA VAL A 114 -4.12 -4.24 -4.06
C VAL A 114 -3.61 -4.47 -2.64
N GLU A 115 -2.42 -5.04 -2.51
CA GLU A 115 -1.89 -5.38 -1.20
C GLU A 115 -1.48 -4.14 -0.41
N THR A 116 -0.80 -3.17 -1.02
CA THR A 116 -0.48 -1.88 -0.42
C THR A 116 -1.73 -1.11 -0.03
N THR A 117 -2.73 -1.01 -0.92
CA THR A 117 -4.03 -0.39 -0.60
C THR A 117 -4.64 -1.03 0.64
N LEU A 118 -4.69 -2.37 0.72
CA LEU A 118 -5.28 -3.03 1.90
C LEU A 118 -4.46 -2.86 3.17
N ARG A 119 -3.15 -2.60 3.09
CA ARG A 119 -2.30 -2.37 4.26
C ARG A 119 -2.47 -0.97 4.84
N ILE A 120 -2.90 -0.02 4.02
CA ILE A 120 -3.25 1.32 4.46
C ILE A 120 -4.72 1.35 4.89
N LEU A 121 -5.60 0.83 4.03
CA LEU A 121 -7.05 0.92 4.20
C LEU A 121 -7.55 0.19 5.45
N VAL A 122 -7.16 -1.07 5.66
CA VAL A 122 -7.72 -1.86 6.78
C VAL A 122 -7.38 -1.21 8.14
N PRO A 123 -6.11 -0.84 8.42
CA PRO A 123 -5.79 -0.16 9.67
C PRO A 123 -6.39 1.24 9.77
N ALA A 124 -6.48 2.01 8.68
CA ALA A 124 -7.15 3.31 8.68
C ALA A 124 -8.65 3.21 8.99
N MET A 125 -9.33 2.18 8.47
CA MET A 125 -10.72 1.90 8.80
C MET A 125 -10.89 1.51 10.27
N ILE A 126 -9.93 0.79 10.87
CA ILE A 126 -9.92 0.50 12.31
C ILE A 126 -9.79 1.80 13.10
N CYS A 127 -8.87 2.71 12.75
CA CYS A 127 -8.79 4.03 13.38
C CYS A 127 -10.14 4.77 13.31
N CYS A 128 -10.71 4.83 12.10
CA CYS A 128 -11.95 5.55 11.86
C CYS A 128 -13.10 4.97 12.69
N ALA A 129 -13.18 3.64 12.81
CA ALA A 129 -14.19 2.98 13.64
C ALA A 129 -14.00 3.29 15.13
N MET A 130 -12.76 3.28 15.64
CA MET A 130 -12.47 3.63 17.04
C MET A 130 -12.87 5.08 17.36
N ILE A 131 -12.57 6.02 16.45
CA ILE A 131 -12.94 7.43 16.58
C ILE A 131 -14.46 7.60 16.50
N ALA A 132 -15.14 6.89 15.59
CA ALA A 132 -16.60 7.00 15.42
C ALA A 132 -17.38 6.49 16.63
N VAL A 133 -16.95 5.38 17.25
CA VAL A 133 -17.58 4.80 18.46
C VAL A 133 -17.52 5.75 19.65
N ALA A 134 -16.53 6.65 19.72
CA ALA A 134 -16.40 7.66 20.76
C ALA A 134 -17.41 8.83 20.65
N GLY A 135 -18.44 8.71 19.79
CA GLY A 135 -19.58 9.65 19.76
C GLY A 135 -19.67 10.56 18.52
N ARG A 136 -18.89 10.30 17.46
CA ARG A 136 -18.81 11.15 16.25
C ARG A 136 -19.28 10.44 14.97
N LEU A 137 -20.46 9.82 15.02
CA LEU A 137 -21.00 8.97 13.93
C LEU A 137 -21.16 9.70 12.58
N TYR A 138 -21.61 10.96 12.56
CA TYR A 138 -21.81 11.73 11.32
C TYR A 138 -20.50 12.14 10.65
N ALA A 139 -19.48 12.52 11.44
CA ALA A 139 -18.13 12.75 10.92
C ALA A 139 -17.52 11.44 10.34
N GLY A 140 -17.86 10.29 10.91
CA GLY A 140 -17.37 8.98 10.48
C GLY A 140 -17.66 8.64 9.02
N LEU A 141 -18.86 8.96 8.49
CA LEU A 141 -19.22 8.60 7.11
C LEU A 141 -18.39 9.36 6.07
N VAL A 142 -18.15 10.65 6.27
CA VAL A 142 -17.38 11.45 5.31
C VAL A 142 -15.88 11.13 5.41
N LEU A 143 -15.39 10.85 6.63
CA LEU A 143 -14.03 10.37 6.84
C LEU A 143 -13.78 9.00 6.18
N ILE A 144 -14.75 8.09 6.15
CA ILE A 144 -14.62 6.80 5.44
C ILE A 144 -14.38 7.01 3.94
N ALA A 145 -15.10 7.93 3.30
CA ALA A 145 -14.92 8.22 1.88
C ALA A 145 -13.51 8.78 1.61
N GLY A 146 -13.03 9.70 2.45
CA GLY A 146 -11.68 10.25 2.34
C GLY A 146 -10.58 9.22 2.56
N VAL A 147 -10.74 8.36 3.57
CA VAL A 147 -9.83 7.23 3.85
C VAL A 147 -9.78 6.25 2.68
N LEU A 148 -10.94 5.91 2.09
CA LEU A 148 -11.01 5.02 0.93
C LEU A 148 -10.28 5.60 -0.27
N ALA A 149 -10.58 6.84 -0.64
CA ALA A 149 -9.95 7.51 -1.77
C ALA A 149 -8.43 7.62 -1.59
N THR A 150 -7.99 8.09 -0.42
CA THR A 150 -6.58 8.28 -0.11
C THR A 150 -5.83 6.94 -0.08
N SER A 151 -6.37 5.92 0.58
CA SER A 151 -5.76 4.58 0.64
C SER A 151 -5.63 3.94 -0.73
N LEU A 152 -6.63 4.18 -1.60
CA LEU A 152 -6.60 3.70 -2.98
C LEU A 152 -5.50 4.40 -3.77
N ILE A 153 -5.45 5.73 -3.75
CA ILE A 153 -4.44 6.52 -4.48
C ILE A 153 -3.03 6.17 -4.00
N ALA A 154 -2.79 6.26 -2.69
CA ALA A 154 -1.50 5.97 -2.08
C ALA A 154 -1.07 4.53 -2.33
N GLY A 155 -1.99 3.57 -2.16
CA GLY A 155 -1.70 2.16 -2.36
C GLY A 155 -1.39 1.83 -3.82
N VAL A 156 -2.14 2.36 -4.78
CA VAL A 156 -1.85 2.17 -6.21
C VAL A 156 -0.50 2.80 -6.57
N MET A 157 -0.25 4.05 -6.18
CA MET A 157 1.02 4.72 -6.47
C MET A 157 2.21 3.97 -5.89
N LEU A 158 2.22 3.69 -4.58
CA LEU A 158 3.33 3.02 -3.92
C LEU A 158 3.49 1.56 -4.37
N GLY A 159 2.39 0.87 -4.63
CA GLY A 159 2.40 -0.50 -5.12
C GLY A 159 2.97 -0.60 -6.54
N VAL A 160 2.56 0.29 -7.44
CA VAL A 160 3.03 0.33 -8.83
C VAL A 160 4.50 0.77 -8.89
N VAL A 161 4.87 1.83 -8.18
CA VAL A 161 6.27 2.29 -8.11
C VAL A 161 7.14 1.19 -7.50
N GLY A 162 6.69 0.55 -6.42
CA GLY A 162 7.39 -0.58 -5.80
C GLY A 162 7.66 -1.74 -6.75
N ALA A 163 6.62 -2.17 -7.47
CA ALA A 163 6.74 -3.23 -8.47
C ALA A 163 7.60 -2.80 -9.67
N GLY A 164 7.49 -1.54 -10.11
CA GLY A 164 8.24 -0.97 -11.24
C GLY A 164 9.74 -0.89 -10.96
N CYS A 165 10.13 -0.41 -9.78
CA CYS A 165 11.52 -0.38 -9.34
C CYS A 165 12.16 -1.77 -9.33
N GLY A 166 11.42 -2.81 -8.94
CA GLY A 166 11.88 -4.20 -9.00
C GLY A 166 12.00 -4.76 -10.42
N LEU A 167 11.26 -4.21 -11.38
CA LEU A 167 11.33 -4.60 -12.79
C LEU A 167 12.51 -3.97 -13.52
N TRP A 168 12.74 -2.68 -13.29
CA TRP A 168 13.81 -1.92 -13.97
C TRP A 168 15.16 -2.05 -13.26
N GLY A 169 15.17 -2.05 -11.92
CA GLY A 169 16.40 -2.06 -11.14
C GLY A 169 16.99 -3.46 -10.90
N GLY A 170 16.26 -4.53 -11.21
CA GLY A 170 16.70 -5.91 -10.96
C GLY A 170 17.15 -6.11 -9.51
N ASP A 171 18.40 -6.51 -9.31
CA ASP A 171 18.98 -6.73 -7.98
C ASP A 171 19.21 -5.43 -7.20
N ARG A 172 19.31 -4.29 -7.90
CA ARG A 172 19.39 -2.95 -7.31
C ARG A 172 18.03 -2.30 -7.10
N GLY A 173 16.92 -2.99 -7.37
CA GLY A 173 15.56 -2.44 -7.27
C GLY A 173 15.24 -1.78 -5.92
N ARG A 174 15.81 -2.30 -4.83
CA ARG A 174 15.72 -1.67 -3.49
C ARG A 174 16.35 -0.29 -3.44
N ILE A 175 17.56 -0.15 -3.98
CA ILE A 175 18.30 1.13 -3.98
C ILE A 175 17.56 2.14 -4.85
N VAL A 176 17.04 1.70 -6.01
CA VAL A 176 16.23 2.56 -6.88
C VAL A 176 14.97 3.05 -6.15
N LEU A 177 14.28 2.17 -5.42
CA LEU A 177 13.11 2.58 -4.64
C LEU A 177 13.48 3.53 -3.50
N LEU A 178 14.58 3.26 -2.78
CA LEU A 178 15.07 4.16 -1.74
C LEU A 178 15.41 5.53 -2.31
N ALA A 179 16.10 5.58 -3.45
CA ALA A 179 16.51 6.82 -4.11
C ALA A 179 15.34 7.58 -4.74
N LEU A 180 14.27 6.90 -5.17
CA LEU A 180 13.14 7.53 -5.86
C LEU A 180 11.97 7.87 -4.94
N VAL A 181 11.81 7.12 -3.85
CA VAL A 181 10.70 7.31 -2.91
C VAL A 181 11.21 7.88 -1.59
N ILE A 182 12.15 7.21 -0.92
CA ILE A 182 12.56 7.62 0.43
C ILE A 182 13.38 8.91 0.41
N LEU A 183 14.32 9.03 -0.52
CA LEU A 183 15.21 10.18 -0.59
C LEU A 183 14.45 11.48 -0.92
N PRO A 184 13.59 11.56 -1.95
CA PRO A 184 12.75 12.72 -2.18
C PRO A 184 11.79 12.99 -1.02
N TRP A 185 11.36 11.95 -0.29
CA TRP A 185 10.49 12.16 0.87
C TRP A 185 11.22 12.81 2.05
N ALA A 186 12.40 12.30 2.39
CA ALA A 186 13.24 12.87 3.45
C ALA A 186 13.67 14.31 3.11
N VAL A 187 13.85 14.61 1.82
CA VAL A 187 14.18 15.96 1.35
C VAL A 187 12.95 16.87 1.33
N ALA A 188 11.79 16.39 0.89
CA ALA A 188 10.57 17.19 0.82
C ALA A 188 10.12 17.70 2.21
N ASP A 189 10.29 16.88 3.24
CA ASP A 189 9.99 17.26 4.63
C ASP A 189 10.92 18.38 5.13
N GLN A 190 12.16 18.44 4.63
CA GLN A 190 13.13 19.47 5.01
C GLN A 190 13.02 20.76 4.19
N TRP A 191 12.49 20.73 2.96
CA TRP A 191 12.59 21.84 2.00
C TRP A 191 11.25 22.52 1.68
N ALA A 192 10.14 22.13 2.33
CA ALA A 192 8.81 22.75 2.20
C ALA A 192 8.32 22.92 0.74
N MET A 193 8.74 22.04 -0.18
CA MET A 193 8.25 21.98 -1.57
C MET A 193 7.41 20.70 -1.79
N PRO A 194 6.18 20.63 -1.26
CA PRO A 194 5.37 19.41 -1.27
C PRO A 194 4.96 18.98 -2.69
N SER A 195 4.65 19.90 -3.61
CA SER A 195 3.95 19.58 -4.87
C SER A 195 4.73 18.75 -5.90
N LEU A 196 6.06 18.62 -5.78
CA LEU A 196 6.89 17.96 -6.80
C LEU A 196 7.20 16.48 -6.51
N SER A 197 6.68 15.92 -5.42
CA SER A 197 7.02 14.57 -4.98
C SER A 197 5.78 13.67 -4.87
N VAL A 198 5.91 12.39 -5.20
CA VAL A 198 4.83 11.37 -5.00
C VAL A 198 4.21 11.47 -3.60
N PRO A 199 5.00 11.67 -2.54
CA PRO A 199 4.43 11.79 -1.23
C PRO A 199 3.71 13.11 -0.97
N GLY A 200 4.12 14.22 -1.57
CA GLY A 200 3.33 15.44 -1.48
C GLY A 200 2.05 15.39 -2.32
N ALA A 201 1.99 14.54 -3.35
CA ALA A 201 0.71 14.20 -3.99
C ALA A 201 -0.19 13.36 -3.05
N ILE A 202 0.38 12.42 -2.28
CA ILE A 202 -0.35 11.69 -1.23
C ILE A 202 -0.77 12.65 -0.12
N ASP A 203 0.08 13.58 0.27
CA ASP A 203 -0.19 14.56 1.31
C ASP A 203 -1.28 15.54 0.90
N ALA A 204 -1.22 16.06 -0.33
CA ALA A 204 -2.29 16.86 -0.92
C ALA A 204 -3.61 16.10 -0.97
N ALA A 205 -3.59 14.79 -1.27
CA ALA A 205 -4.78 13.96 -1.21
C ALA A 205 -5.31 13.79 0.23
N ILE A 206 -4.44 13.59 1.22
CA ILE A 206 -4.83 13.53 2.65
C ILE A 206 -5.47 14.85 3.06
N VAL A 207 -4.82 15.98 2.79
CA VAL A 207 -5.35 17.31 3.13
C VAL A 207 -6.69 17.55 2.43
N PHE A 208 -6.78 17.28 1.12
CA PHE A 208 -7.99 17.53 0.35
C PHE A 208 -9.18 16.63 0.74
N PHE A 209 -8.94 15.34 0.95
CA PHE A 209 -10.02 14.36 1.17
C PHE A 209 -10.31 14.05 2.63
N VAL A 210 -9.38 14.27 3.55
CA VAL A 210 -9.52 13.93 4.98
C VAL A 210 -9.63 15.18 5.84
N GLU A 211 -8.79 16.20 5.58
CA GLU A 211 -8.80 17.43 6.38
C GLU A 211 -9.81 18.46 5.83
N GLY A 212 -9.98 18.57 4.52
CA GLY A 212 -10.92 19.50 3.87
C GLY A 212 -12.40 19.10 3.92
N VAL A 213 -12.73 18.04 4.67
CA VAL A 213 -14.09 17.50 4.84
C VAL A 213 -14.81 18.08 6.07
N VAL A 214 -14.09 18.77 6.96
CA VAL A 214 -14.62 19.45 8.15
C VAL A 214 -14.51 20.96 7.95
#